data_AF-A0A933IJI3-F1
#
_entry.id   AF-A0A933IJI3-F1
#
_cell.length_a   1.000
_cell.length_b   1.000
_cell.length_c   1.000
_cell.angle_alpha   90.00
_cell.angle_beta   90.00
_cell.angle_gamma   90.00
#
_symmetry.space_group_name_H-M   'P 1'
#
loop_
_entity.id
_entity.type
_entity.pdbx_description
1 polymer ?
#
loop_
_entity_poly.entity_id
_entity_poly.type
_entity_poly.pdbx_seq_one_letter_code
_entity_poly.pdbx_strand_id
1 'polypeptide(L)'
;LVEYFWATGFNRDIEDNCFDRATGRDPRIATLEGWETATKADPLFPLSVAWEPVGLNLGEALDHWRRHGDHSRKIETAADVADVMYRLHETR
;
A
#
# COMPACT_ATOMS: atom_id res chain seq x y z
N LEU A 1 -8.92 12.62 5.33
CA LEU A 1 -7.65 11.95 4.95
C LEU A 1 -7.83 10.44 4.91
N VAL A 2 -8.29 9.78 5.98
CA VAL A 2 -8.51 8.32 5.95
C VAL A 2 -9.62 7.89 4.97
N GLU A 3 -10.74 8.64 4.90
CA GLU A 3 -11.79 8.40 3.90
C GLU A 3 -11.29 8.58 2.46
N TYR A 4 -10.40 9.55 2.24
CA TYR A 4 -9.78 9.77 0.94
C TYR A 4 -8.80 8.63 0.59
N PHE A 5 -7.99 8.17 1.55
CA PHE A 5 -7.12 7.00 1.42
C PHE A 5 -7.91 5.77 0.98
N TRP A 6 -9.04 5.47 1.65
CA TRP A 6 -9.92 4.35 1.29
C TRP A 6 -10.67 4.55 -0.03
N ALA A 7 -10.97 5.79 -0.42
CA ALA A 7 -11.60 6.09 -1.70
C ALA A 7 -10.65 5.99 -2.91
N THR A 8 -9.33 5.99 -2.69
CA THR A 8 -8.34 5.88 -3.78
C THR A 8 -8.40 4.52 -4.47
N GLY A 9 -7.99 4.47 -5.75
CA GLY A 9 -7.88 3.22 -6.51
C GLY A 9 -6.97 2.19 -5.82
N PHE A 10 -5.92 2.64 -5.14
CA PHE A 10 -4.94 1.80 -4.42
C PHE A 10 -5.59 0.74 -3.52
N ASN A 11 -6.57 1.10 -2.67
CA ASN A 11 -7.19 0.13 -1.76
C ASN A 11 -8.20 -0.79 -2.45
N ARG A 12 -8.79 -0.35 -3.57
CA ARG A 12 -9.66 -1.19 -4.40
C ARG A 12 -8.84 -2.20 -5.22
N ASP A 13 -7.70 -1.80 -5.77
CA ASP A 13 -6.83 -2.69 -6.54
C ASP A 13 -6.10 -3.72 -5.66
N ILE A 14 -5.95 -3.43 -4.35
CA ILE A 14 -5.42 -4.41 -3.40
C ILE A 14 -6.35 -5.63 -3.26
N GLU A 15 -7.67 -5.43 -3.33
CA GLU A 15 -8.69 -6.50 -3.27
C GLU A 15 -8.36 -7.63 -4.25
N ASP A 16 -8.07 -7.26 -5.50
CA ASP A 16 -7.92 -8.19 -6.63
C ASP A 16 -6.49 -8.73 -6.81
N ASN A 17 -5.52 -8.32 -5.98
CA ASN A 17 -4.10 -8.62 -6.23
C ASN A 17 -3.37 -9.22 -5.03
N CYS A 18 -3.43 -8.57 -3.86
CA CYS A 18 -2.56 -8.88 -2.73
C CYS A 18 -3.27 -9.05 -1.40
N PHE A 19 -4.56 -8.68 -1.31
CA PHE A 19 -5.31 -8.72 -0.07
C PHE A 19 -5.47 -10.14 0.47
N ASP A 20 -5.75 -11.12 -0.39
CA ASP A 20 -5.95 -12.52 0.01
C ASP A 20 -4.78 -13.09 0.82
N ARG A 21 -3.54 -12.75 0.43
CA ARG A 21 -2.33 -13.19 1.15
C ARG A 21 -2.18 -12.54 2.52
N ALA A 22 -2.79 -11.38 2.72
CA ALA A 22 -2.76 -10.63 3.95
C ALA A 22 -3.85 -11.03 4.95
N THR A 23 -5.00 -11.56 4.49
CA THR A 23 -6.15 -11.90 5.35
C THR A 23 -5.81 -12.83 6.51
N GLY A 24 -4.81 -13.69 6.36
CA GLY A 24 -4.34 -14.61 7.42
C GLY A 24 -3.35 -14.00 8.43
N ARG A 25 -2.94 -12.73 8.26
CA ARG A 25 -1.88 -12.10 9.08
C ARG A 25 -2.40 -11.44 10.35
N ASP A 26 -3.58 -10.82 10.28
CA ASP A 26 -4.26 -10.24 11.44
C ASP A 26 -5.77 -10.40 11.26
N PRO A 27 -6.52 -10.87 12.28
CA PRO A 27 -7.95 -11.09 12.16
C PRO A 27 -8.74 -9.83 11.82
N ARG A 28 -8.21 -8.63 12.12
CA ARG A 28 -8.84 -7.35 11.80
C ARG A 28 -8.76 -6.99 10.32
N ILE A 29 -7.90 -7.65 9.54
CA ILE A 29 -7.80 -7.46 8.08
C ILE A 29 -8.31 -8.67 7.30
N ALA A 30 -9.15 -9.50 7.91
CA ALA A 30 -9.76 -10.64 7.21
C ALA A 30 -10.68 -10.20 6.06
N THR A 31 -11.23 -8.99 6.13
CA THR A 31 -11.99 -8.33 5.05
C THR A 31 -11.54 -6.88 4.89
N LEU A 32 -11.80 -6.27 3.74
CA LEU A 32 -11.46 -4.86 3.49
C LEU A 32 -12.22 -3.94 4.43
N GLU A 33 -13.49 -4.21 4.73
CA GLU A 33 -14.26 -3.44 5.70
C GLU A 33 -13.67 -3.56 7.10
N GLY A 34 -13.14 -4.73 7.46
CA GLY A 34 -12.42 -4.94 8.71
C GLY A 34 -11.18 -4.05 8.77
N TRP A 35 -10.39 -4.05 7.69
CA TRP A 35 -9.19 -3.23 7.60
C TRP A 35 -9.51 -1.73 7.63
N GLU A 36 -10.54 -1.29 6.91
CA GLU A 36 -11.02 0.09 6.93
C GLU A 36 -11.46 0.50 8.34
N THR A 37 -12.24 -0.35 9.01
CA THR A 37 -12.70 -0.12 10.37
C THR A 37 -11.53 0.02 11.35
N ALA A 38 -10.56 -0.90 11.27
CA ALA A 38 -9.37 -0.86 12.12
C ALA A 38 -8.50 0.39 11.86
N THR A 39 -8.36 0.80 10.60
CA THR A 39 -7.60 2.00 10.21
C THR A 39 -8.32 3.30 10.59
N LYS A 40 -9.66 3.32 10.58
CA LYS A 40 -10.46 4.45 11.09
C LYS A 40 -10.31 4.61 12.61
N ALA A 41 -10.24 3.49 13.34
CA ALA A 41 -10.05 3.49 14.79
C ALA A 41 -8.60 3.88 15.18
N ASP A 42 -7.62 3.45 14.41
CA ASP A 42 -6.21 3.80 14.58
C ASP A 42 -5.56 4.06 13.20
N PRO A 43 -5.29 5.33 12.84
CA PRO A 43 -4.67 5.66 11.56
C PRO A 43 -3.28 5.04 11.34
N LEU A 44 -2.58 4.62 12.40
CA LEU A 44 -1.28 3.93 12.32
C LEU A 44 -1.41 2.40 12.30
N PHE A 45 -2.64 1.87 12.37
CA PHE A 45 -2.90 0.44 12.36
C PHE A 45 -2.16 -0.32 11.24
N PRO A 46 -2.09 0.16 9.98
CA PRO A 46 -1.35 -0.53 8.93
C PRO A 46 0.13 -0.77 9.27
N LEU A 47 0.76 0.08 10.07
CA LEU A 47 2.17 -0.10 10.50
C LEU A 47 2.32 -1.11 11.63
N SER A 48 1.23 -1.44 12.33
CA SER A 48 1.21 -2.40 13.43
C SER A 48 1.04 -3.86 12.99
N VAL A 49 0.60 -4.08 11.74
CA VAL A 49 0.39 -5.42 11.19
C VAL A 49 1.74 -6.07 10.88
N ALA A 50 1.91 -7.33 11.29
CA ALA A 50 3.10 -8.13 10.99
C ALA A 50 3.07 -8.65 9.55
N TRP A 51 3.32 -7.75 8.59
CA TRP A 51 3.33 -8.05 7.16
C TRP A 51 4.36 -9.12 6.76
N GLU A 52 4.08 -9.83 5.66
CA GLU A 52 5.04 -10.73 5.06
C GLU A 52 6.26 -9.94 4.55
N PRO A 53 7.49 -10.35 4.88
CA PRO A 53 8.67 -9.68 4.36
C PRO A 53 8.79 -9.90 2.84
N VAL A 54 9.06 -8.82 2.10
CA VAL A 54 9.26 -8.86 0.64
C VAL A 54 10.58 -9.52 0.22
N GLY A 55 11.47 -9.79 1.17
CA GLY A 55 12.78 -10.42 0.91
C GLY A 55 13.80 -9.49 0.26
N LEU A 56 13.55 -8.19 0.23
CA LEU A 56 14.46 -7.16 -0.28
C LEU A 56 15.03 -6.34 0.88
N ASN A 57 16.30 -5.98 0.79
CA ASN A 57 16.85 -4.93 1.64
C ASN A 57 16.46 -3.53 1.12
N LEU A 58 16.68 -2.50 1.94
CA LEU A 58 16.31 -1.12 1.58
C LEU A 58 16.96 -0.66 0.28
N GLY A 59 18.24 -0.99 0.08
CA GLY A 59 18.96 -0.64 -1.13
C GLY A 59 18.35 -1.29 -2.37
N GLU A 60 18.02 -2.59 -2.29
CA GLU A 60 17.37 -3.34 -3.37
C GLU A 60 15.97 -2.82 -3.68
N ALA A 61 15.19 -2.47 -2.66
CA ALA A 61 13.87 -1.86 -2.82
C ALA A 61 13.97 -0.50 -3.54
N LEU A 62 14.93 0.35 -3.13
CA LEU A 62 15.19 1.64 -3.76
C LEU A 62 15.71 1.50 -5.19
N ASP A 63 16.56 0.52 -5.46
CA ASP A 63 17.10 0.29 -6.80
C ASP A 63 16.05 -0.31 -7.74
N HIS A 64 15.14 -1.14 -7.21
CA HIS A 64 13.98 -1.63 -7.95
C HIS A 64 13.04 -0.47 -8.29
N TRP A 65 12.75 0.42 -7.34
CA TRP A 65 12.02 1.66 -7.58
C TRP A 65 12.70 2.53 -8.65
N ARG A 66 14.02 2.73 -8.55
CA ARG A 66 14.80 3.55 -9.49
C ARG A 66 14.75 3.03 -10.93
N ARG A 67 14.71 1.71 -11.12
CA ARG A 67 14.73 1.10 -12.46
C ARG A 67 13.35 1.03 -13.13
N HIS A 68 12.29 1.00 -12.34
CA HIS A 68 10.92 0.74 -12.85
C HIS A 68 9.94 1.89 -12.60
N GLY A 69 10.28 2.87 -11.77
CA GLY A 69 9.50 4.09 -11.62
C GLY A 69 9.61 4.98 -12.85
N ASP A 70 8.51 5.62 -13.25
CA ASP A 70 8.59 6.79 -14.11
C ASP A 70 8.98 8.00 -13.26
N HIS A 71 10.21 8.48 -13.45
CA HIS A 71 10.82 9.56 -12.65
C HIS A 71 10.61 10.94 -13.28
N SER A 72 9.91 11.02 -14.42
CA SER A 72 9.78 12.25 -15.19
C SER A 72 8.75 13.23 -14.63
N ARG A 73 7.86 12.76 -13.75
CA ARG A 73 6.77 13.56 -13.17
C ARG A 73 7.19 14.21 -11.87
N LYS A 74 7.14 15.55 -11.80
CA LYS A 74 7.38 16.30 -10.56
C LYS A 74 6.31 15.99 -9.53
N ILE A 75 6.74 15.75 -8.29
CA ILE A 75 5.86 15.56 -7.14
C ILE A 75 5.58 16.93 -6.55
N GLU A 76 4.35 17.40 -6.67
CA GLU A 76 3.94 18.72 -6.19
C GLU A 76 2.89 18.62 -5.08
N THR A 77 2.23 17.46 -4.97
CA THR A 77 1.13 17.22 -4.04
C THR A 77 1.23 15.86 -3.35
N ALA A 78 0.47 15.70 -2.25
CA ALA A 78 0.37 14.41 -1.56
C ALA A 78 -0.23 13.30 -2.43
N ALA A 79 -1.04 13.66 -3.44
CA ALA A 79 -1.58 12.70 -4.41
C ALA A 79 -0.49 12.17 -5.36
N ASP A 80 0.49 13.00 -5.73
CA ASP A 80 1.63 12.56 -6.55
C ASP A 80 2.52 11.56 -5.78
N VAL A 81 2.66 11.76 -4.47
CA VAL A 81 3.36 10.79 -3.60
C VAL A 81 2.62 9.46 -3.56
N ALA A 82 1.28 9.48 -3.41
CA ALA A 82 0.48 8.26 -3.41
C ALA A 82 0.53 7.52 -4.76
N ASP A 83 0.52 8.25 -5.89
CA ASP A 83 0.64 7.70 -7.24
C ASP A 83 2.01 7.03 -7.48
N VAL A 84 3.11 7.64 -7.01
CA VAL A 84 4.45 7.00 -7.04
C VAL A 84 4.47 5.70 -6.23
N MET A 85 3.85 5.72 -5.05
CA MET A 85 3.76 4.54 -4.19
C MET A 85 2.87 3.43 -4.77
N TYR A 86 1.88 3.79 -5.59
CA TYR A 86 1.00 2.85 -6.28
C TYR A 86 1.68 2.19 -7.48
N ARG A 87 2.38 2.95 -8.33
CA ARG A 87 3.09 2.41 -9.52
C ARG A 87 4.20 1.40 -9.17
N LEU A 88 4.73 1.47 -7.95
CA LEU A 88 5.61 0.45 -7.38
C LEU A 88 4.99 -0.96 -7.34
N HIS A 89 3.66 -1.07 -7.47
CA HIS A 89 2.92 -2.32 -7.32
C HIS A 89 2.59 -3.02 -8.64
N GLU A 90 2.39 -2.27 -9.74
CA GLU A 90 1.82 -2.80 -10.99
C GLU A 90 2.84 -3.32 -12.02
N THR A 91 4.15 -3.07 -11.86
CA THR A 91 5.16 -3.40 -12.90
C THR A 91 5.67 -4.85 -12.86
N ARG A 92 4.81 -5.81 -12.49
CA ARG A 92 5.17 -7.23 -12.41
C ARG A 92 4.69 -8.03 -13.62
#